data_AF-E8KFE0-F1
#
_entry.id   AF-E8KFE0-F1
#
_cell.length_a   1.000
_cell.length_b   1.000
_cell.length_c   1.000
_cell.angle_alpha   90.00
_cell.angle_beta   90.00
_cell.angle_gamma   90.00
#
_symmetry.space_group_name_H-M   'P 1'
#
loop_
_entity.id
_entity.type
_entity.pdbx_description
1 polymer ?
#
loop_
_entity_poly.entity_id
_entity_poly.type
_entity_poly.pdbx_seq_one_letter_code
_entity_poly.pdbx_strand_id
1 'polypeptide(L)'
;MQHHEFLRGVREVSPMTLGFIPLGLVLGAQASQKGMPFYEIGLLTGLNFAGGSEFAAVNLWTHPLAISVIVAVSMLINSRHIIMGVALYLYMKNIGRLKSLGLLFL
;
A
#
# COMPACT_ATOMS: atom_id res chain seq x y z
N MET A 1 6.17 27.39 13.60
CA MET A 1 5.96 26.07 14.22
C MET A 1 5.80 24.94 13.20
N GLN A 2 5.10 25.11 12.07
CA GLN A 2 4.86 24.00 11.10
C GLN A 2 6.10 23.38 10.44
N HIS A 3 7.13 24.14 10.08
CA HIS A 3 8.34 23.58 9.42
C HIS A 3 9.19 22.66 10.32
N HIS A 4 9.20 22.93 11.64
CA HIS A 4 9.96 22.12 12.59
C HIS A 4 9.30 20.75 12.80
N GLU A 5 7.96 20.70 12.82
CA GLU A 5 7.21 19.44 12.93
C GLU A 5 7.35 18.57 11.67
N PHE A 6 7.37 19.18 10.47
CA PHE A 6 7.61 18.45 9.22
C PHE A 6 9.00 17.79 9.22
N LEU A 7 10.06 18.55 9.53
CA LEU A 7 11.41 18.01 9.60
C LEU A 7 11.57 16.96 10.70
N ARG A 8 10.85 17.11 11.82
CA ARG A 8 10.80 16.08 12.87
C ARG A 8 10.18 14.78 12.33
N GLY A 9 9.05 14.87 11.64
CA GLY A 9 8.40 13.72 11.01
C GLY A 9 9.28 13.02 9.97
N VAL A 10 9.95 13.78 9.10
CA VAL A 10 10.92 13.23 8.14
C VAL A 10 12.02 12.46 8.87
N ARG A 11 12.58 13.04 9.94
CA ARG A 11 13.63 12.40 10.73
C ARG A 11 13.15 11.13 11.45
N GLU A 12 11.93 11.15 11.99
CA GLU A 12 11.33 10.01 12.69
C GLU A 12 11.02 8.85 11.74
N VAL A 13 10.53 9.13 10.52
CA VAL A 13 10.18 8.09 9.54
C VAL A 13 11.39 7.58 8.76
N SER A 14 12.48 8.35 8.69
CA SER A 14 13.69 8.02 7.92
C SER A 14 14.20 6.58 8.15
N PRO A 15 14.41 6.11 9.41
CA PRO A 15 14.89 4.74 9.64
C PRO A 15 13.89 3.68 9.15
N MET A 16 12.59 3.94 9.28
CA MET A 16 11.54 3.03 8.82
C MET A 16 11.50 2.95 7.30
N THR A 17 11.69 4.08 6.60
CA THR A 17 11.68 4.10 5.13
C THR A 17 12.81 3.32 4.50
N LEU A 18 13.97 3.20 5.16
CA LEU A 18 15.07 2.35 4.68
C LEU A 18 14.67 0.88 4.59
N GLY A 19 13.71 0.43 5.41
CA GLY A 19 13.13 -0.91 5.33
C GLY A 19 12.39 -1.20 4.02
N PHE A 20 11.98 -0.18 3.27
CA PHE A 20 11.34 -0.36 1.96
C PHE A 20 12.33 -0.67 0.84
N ILE A 21 13.63 -0.40 1.01
CA ILE A 21 14.65 -0.70 0.00
C ILE A 21 14.66 -2.20 -0.37
N PRO A 22 14.83 -3.14 0.58
CA PRO A 22 14.79 -4.57 0.24
C PRO A 22 13.43 -4.99 -0.34
N LEU A 23 12.32 -4.42 0.13
CA LEU A 23 10.99 -4.72 -0.42
C LEU A 23 10.87 -4.30 -1.89
N GLY A 24 11.32 -3.09 -2.23
CA GLY A 24 11.36 -2.59 -3.60
C GLY A 24 12.24 -3.45 -4.51
N LEU A 25 13.40 -3.90 -4.00
CA LEU A 25 14.28 -4.80 -4.75
C LEU A 25 13.63 -6.15 -5.03
N VAL A 26 12.95 -6.75 -4.04
CA VAL A 26 12.25 -8.03 -4.21
C VAL A 26 11.10 -7.89 -5.22
N LEU A 27 10.32 -6.82 -5.12
CA LEU A 27 9.23 -6.57 -6.06
C LEU A 27 9.74 -6.32 -7.48
N GLY A 28 10.79 -5.52 -7.63
CA GLY A 28 11.46 -5.27 -8.91
C GLY A 28 12.06 -6.54 -9.52
N ALA A 29 12.66 -7.40 -8.70
CA ALA A 29 13.16 -8.71 -9.15
C ALA A 29 12.04 -9.64 -9.63
N GLN A 30 10.87 -9.62 -8.97
CA GLN A 30 9.69 -10.37 -9.45
C GLN A 30 9.15 -9.79 -10.76
N ALA A 31 9.03 -8.46 -10.86
CA ALA A 31 8.56 -7.79 -12.07
C ALA A 31 9.48 -8.08 -13.27
N SER A 32 10.80 -8.06 -13.06
CA SER A 32 11.80 -8.41 -14.07
C SER A 32 11.64 -9.84 -14.58
N GLN A 33 11.39 -10.81 -13.68
CA GLN A 33 11.11 -12.20 -14.07
C GLN A 33 9.82 -12.36 -14.89
N LYS A 34 8.87 -11.44 -14.75
CA LYS A 34 7.64 -11.38 -15.57
C LYS A 34 7.82 -10.64 -16.89
N GLY A 35 9.01 -10.10 -17.16
CA GLY A 35 9.27 -9.26 -18.33
C GLY A 35 8.57 -7.90 -18.28
N MET A 36 8.13 -7.46 -17.10
CA MET A 36 7.45 -6.18 -16.94
C MET A 36 8.45 -5.03 -17.11
N PRO A 37 8.17 -4.03 -17.98
CA PRO A 37 9.06 -2.91 -18.17
C PRO A 37 9.12 -2.02 -16.93
N PHE A 38 10.25 -1.32 -16.75
CA PHE A 38 10.51 -0.53 -15.53
C PHE A 38 9.44 0.54 -15.25
N TYR A 39 8.84 1.11 -16.29
CA TYR A 39 7.80 2.13 -16.15
C TYR A 39 6.47 1.54 -15.70
N GLU A 40 6.13 0.30 -16.08
CA GLU A 40 4.90 -0.36 -15.61
C GLU A 40 4.97 -0.64 -14.12
N ILE A 41 6.09 -1.20 -13.63
CA ILE A 41 6.25 -1.45 -12.20
C ILE A 41 6.38 -0.15 -11.40
N GLY A 42 7.03 0.88 -11.97
CA GLY A 42 7.11 2.21 -11.38
C GLY A 42 5.75 2.89 -11.27
N LEU A 43 4.91 2.80 -12.31
CA LEU A 43 3.53 3.31 -12.28
C LEU A 43 2.64 2.50 -11.34
N LEU A 44 2.76 1.17 -11.34
CA LEU A 44 2.01 0.30 -10.45
C LEU A 44 2.26 0.69 -8.99
N THR A 45 3.53 0.70 -8.57
CA THR A 45 3.90 1.00 -7.17
C THR A 45 3.67 2.47 -6.82
N GLY A 46 3.96 3.39 -7.75
CA GLY A 46 3.86 4.83 -7.53
C GLY A 46 2.44 5.39 -7.56
N LEU A 47 1.46 4.66 -8.08
CA LEU A 47 0.04 5.08 -8.07
C LEU A 47 -0.81 4.23 -7.11
N ASN A 48 -0.53 2.94 -6.99
CA ASN A 48 -1.38 2.02 -6.24
C ASN A 48 -1.11 2.03 -4.73
N PHE A 49 0.17 2.13 -4.32
CA PHE A 49 0.60 2.12 -2.92
C PHE A 49 -0.05 1.00 -2.06
N ALA A 50 -0.34 -0.16 -2.66
CA ALA A 50 -1.14 -1.18 -1.98
C ALA A 50 -0.29 -2.08 -1.06
N GLY A 51 1.04 -2.04 -1.22
CA GLY A 51 1.98 -2.81 -0.42
C GLY A 51 1.93 -4.28 -0.77
N GLY A 52 1.58 -5.15 0.20
CA GLY A 52 1.64 -6.61 0.02
C GLY A 52 0.85 -7.16 -1.18
N SER A 53 -0.26 -6.54 -1.59
CA SER A 53 -1.01 -7.01 -2.76
C SER A 53 -0.31 -6.74 -4.08
N GLU A 54 0.64 -5.81 -4.15
CA GLU A 54 1.44 -5.57 -5.36
C GLU A 54 2.36 -6.76 -5.65
N PHE A 55 2.94 -7.37 -4.61
CA PHE A 55 3.73 -8.59 -4.73
C PHE A 55 2.88 -9.74 -5.30
N ALA A 56 1.66 -9.91 -4.78
CA ALA A 56 0.74 -10.94 -5.27
C ALA A 56 0.27 -10.66 -6.71
N ALA A 57 -0.06 -9.40 -7.03
CA ALA A 57 -0.49 -8.99 -8.36
C ALA A 57 0.60 -9.23 -9.41
N VAL A 58 1.85 -8.82 -9.12
CA VAL A 58 3.01 -9.08 -9.99
C VAL A 58 3.28 -10.58 -10.11
N ASN A 59 3.17 -11.34 -9.03
CA ASN A 59 3.36 -12.79 -9.06
C ASN A 59 2.34 -13.50 -9.98
N LEU A 60 1.09 -13.04 -9.96
CA LEU A 60 -0.02 -13.53 -10.78
C LEU A 60 -0.07 -12.91 -12.20
N TRP A 61 0.86 -12.02 -12.54
CA TRP A 61 0.90 -11.31 -13.82
C TRP A 61 1.43 -12.21 -14.94
N THR A 62 0.61 -13.15 -15.38
CA THR A 62 0.91 -14.11 -16.46
C THR A 62 -0.14 -14.07 -17.56
N HIS A 63 0.21 -14.48 -18.78
CA HIS A 63 -0.74 -14.57 -19.89
C HIS A 63 -1.33 -15.99 -20.02
N PRO A 64 -2.66 -16.14 -20.16
CA PRO A 64 -3.69 -15.09 -20.10
C PRO A 64 -3.89 -14.52 -18.69
N LEU A 65 -4.23 -13.23 -18.63
CA LEU A 65 -4.32 -12.51 -17.35
C LEU A 65 -5.57 -12.93 -16.57
N ALA A 66 -5.37 -13.53 -15.40
CA ALA A 66 -6.44 -13.97 -14.51
C ALA A 66 -6.96 -12.82 -13.63
N ILE A 67 -7.64 -11.84 -14.25
CA ILE A 67 -8.09 -10.60 -13.58
C ILE A 67 -8.91 -10.88 -12.32
N SER A 68 -9.85 -11.84 -12.38
CA SER A 68 -10.70 -12.20 -11.24
C SER A 68 -9.89 -12.70 -10.05
N VAL A 69 -8.83 -13.49 -10.29
CA VAL A 69 -7.93 -14.01 -9.26
C VAL A 69 -7.10 -12.88 -8.67
N ILE A 70 -6.54 -12.00 -9.50
CA ILE A 70 -5.77 -10.84 -9.04
C ILE A 70 -6.63 -9.95 -8.13
N VAL A 71 -7.88 -9.67 -8.53
CA VAL A 71 -8.83 -8.88 -7.72
C VAL A 71 -9.15 -9.59 -6.41
N ALA A 72 -9.50 -10.87 -6.44
CA ALA A 72 -9.85 -11.63 -5.24
C ALA A 72 -8.69 -11.70 -4.24
N VAL A 73 -7.47 -12.00 -4.70
CA VAL A 73 -6.27 -12.05 -3.86
C VAL A 73 -5.92 -10.66 -3.33
N SER A 74 -6.04 -9.62 -4.15
CA SER A 74 -5.81 -8.24 -3.71
C SER A 74 -6.80 -7.82 -2.62
N MET A 75 -8.09 -8.14 -2.77
CA MET A 75 -9.10 -7.90 -1.73
C MET A 75 -8.82 -8.71 -0.46
N LEU A 76 -8.42 -9.97 -0.60
CA LEU A 76 -8.08 -10.82 0.54
C LEU A 76 -6.90 -10.26 1.34
N ILE A 77 -5.81 -9.86 0.67
CA ILE A 77 -4.65 -9.25 1.32
C ILE A 77 -5.02 -7.90 1.95
N ASN A 78 -5.84 -7.10 1.27
CA ASN A 78 -6.27 -5.79 1.76
C ASN A 78 -7.41 -5.87 2.80
N SER A 79 -7.93 -7.05 3.12
CA SER A 79 -8.89 -7.22 4.22
C SER A 79 -8.37 -6.73 5.58
N ARG A 80 -7.05 -6.50 5.70
CA ARG A 80 -6.42 -5.75 6.82
C ARG A 80 -7.14 -4.44 7.12
N HIS A 81 -7.70 -3.77 6.11
CA HIS A 81 -8.44 -2.53 6.28
C HIS A 81 -9.75 -2.71 7.07
N ILE A 82 -10.36 -3.90 7.05
CA ILE A 82 -11.52 -4.22 7.90
C ILE A 82 -11.09 -4.24 9.37
N ILE A 83 -9.99 -4.94 9.68
CA ILE A 83 -9.46 -5.02 11.05
C ILE A 83 -9.00 -3.64 11.54
N MET A 84 -8.27 -2.90 10.70
CA MET A 84 -7.87 -1.53 10.99
C MET A 84 -9.08 -0.63 11.22
N GLY A 85 -10.13 -0.75 10.40
CA GLY A 85 -11.38 0.00 10.56
C GLY A 85 -12.09 -0.31 11.88
N VAL A 86 -12.10 -1.58 12.31
CA VAL A 86 -12.65 -1.99 13.61
C VAL A 86 -11.83 -1.40 14.77
N ALA A 87 -10.50 -1.45 14.68
CA ALA A 87 -9.63 -0.85 15.70
C ALA A 87 -9.83 0.67 15.78
N LEU A 88 -9.95 1.35 14.64
CA LEU A 88 -10.15 2.79 14.57
C LEU A 88 -11.53 3.21 15.07
N TYR A 89 -12.56 2.39 14.81
CA TYR A 89 -13.93 2.64 15.28
C TYR A 89 -14.01 2.86 16.80
N LEU A 90 -13.17 2.17 17.59
CA LEU A 90 -13.09 2.34 19.04
C LEU A 90 -12.74 3.78 19.45
N TYR A 91 -11.92 4.46 18.64
CA TYR A 91 -11.49 5.85 18.87
C TYR A 91 -12.43 6.88 18.24
N MET A 92 -13.29 6.45 17.30
CA MET A 92 -14.15 7.34 16.52
C MET A 92 -15.64 7.27 16.90
N LYS A 93 -15.99 6.49 17.94
CA LYS A 93 -17.40 6.22 18.32
C LYS A 93 -18.26 7.48 18.57
N ASN A 94 -17.62 8.59 18.96
CA ASN A 94 -18.30 9.86 19.29
C ASN A 94 -18.23 10.89 18.14
N ILE A 95 -17.69 10.52 16.99
CA ILE A 95 -17.49 11.40 15.83
C ILE A 95 -18.58 11.09 14.80
N GLY A 96 -19.24 12.12 14.26
CA GLY A 96 -20.28 11.94 13.24
C GLY A 96 -19.75 11.19 12.01
N ARG A 97 -20.55 10.27 11.46
CA ARG A 97 -20.15 9.35 10.37
C ARG A 97 -19.42 10.02 9.20
N LEU A 98 -19.89 11.19 8.75
CA LEU A 98 -19.27 11.95 7.66
C LEU A 98 -17.89 12.52 8.02
N LYS A 99 -17.68 12.93 9.28
CA LYS A 99 -16.38 13.39 9.76
C LYS A 99 -15.41 12.23 9.96
N SER A 100 -15.89 11.06 10.36
CA SER A 100 -15.05 9.86 10.44
C SER A 100 -14.55 9.40 9.08
N LEU A 101 -15.37 9.51 8.03
CA LEU A 101 -14.91 9.22 6.67
C LEU A 101 -13.79 10.17 6.25
N GLY A 102 -13.90 11.48 6.55
CA GLY A 102 -12.81 12.43 6.28
C GLY A 102 -11.51 12.07 7.00
N LEU A 103 -11.58 11.70 8.28
CA LEU A 103 -10.42 11.30 9.10
C LEU A 103 -9.78 9.96 8.69
N LEU A 104 -10.49 9.10 7.95
CA LEU A 104 -9.95 7.83 7.46
C LEU A 104 -9.02 8.01 6.23
N PHE A 105 -9.09 9.16 5.55
CA PHE A 105 -8.35 9.45 4.33
C PHE A 105 -7.44 10.69 4.45
N LEU A 106 -7.29 11.24 5.66
CA LEU A 106 -6.50 12.45 5.97
C LEU A 106 -5.30 12.07 6.83
#